data_AF-A0A960WEX4-F1
#
_entry.id   AF-A0A960WEX4-F1
#
_cell.length_a   1.000
_cell.length_b   1.000
_cell.length_c   1.000
_cell.angle_alpha   90.00
_cell.angle_beta   90.00
_cell.angle_gamma   90.00
#
_symmetry.space_group_name_H-M   'P 1'
#
loop_
_entity.id
_entity.type
_entity.pdbx_description
1 polymer ?
#
loop_
_entity_poly.entity_id
_entity_poly.type
_entity_poly.pdbx_seq_one_letter_code
_entity_poly.pdbx_strand_id
1 'polypeptide(L)'
;RNLLARPQINKELKAMILAEMGFDYLYSKTKDFGEHFFSQSLELQRKNAYALEGLYQCFRQQKKYPQALNTLKKLLRFTPDKRDQFNVIYAEMVMLHLQEGDLVQAQKWYKKATQSGKSALLDLMYVQLCLAENKTADAVDKLTAMIMQYTQHSAFLIHKLEDLLFETNQYDQYFQILTRCHQQNQNHPYVNHALAKYYEKTSQHDKAKQFYVYASQQHPSNLQIFKDSVAFFHKHQDVNTLPTIENFLSSITANKTYACDSCQEKFDRIPKHCKTCKGWNLFDIQYTFND
;
A
#
# COMPACT_ATOMS: atom_id res chain seq x y z
N ARG A 1 -39.38 -9.29 4.10
CA ARG A 1 -40.35 -9.61 3.01
C ARG A 1 -39.52 -9.87 1.75
N ASN A 2 -39.50 -11.11 1.23
CA ASN A 2 -38.54 -11.55 0.21
C ASN A 2 -38.73 -10.79 -1.12
N LEU A 3 -37.86 -9.84 -1.42
CA LEU A 3 -37.94 -8.99 -2.62
C LEU A 3 -37.91 -9.84 -3.90
N LEU A 4 -37.22 -10.98 -3.88
CA LEU A 4 -37.04 -11.90 -5.02
C LEU A 4 -38.31 -12.68 -5.43
N ALA A 5 -39.35 -12.68 -4.60
CA ALA A 5 -40.58 -13.42 -4.83
C ALA A 5 -41.68 -12.60 -5.53
N ARG A 6 -41.41 -11.35 -5.91
CA ARG A 6 -42.40 -10.48 -6.56
C ARG A 6 -42.53 -10.82 -8.05
N PRO A 7 -43.75 -11.04 -8.56
CA PRO A 7 -43.98 -11.51 -9.93
C PRO A 7 -43.61 -10.49 -11.02
N GLN A 8 -43.38 -9.22 -10.67
CA GLN A 8 -43.06 -8.14 -11.61
C GLN A 8 -41.56 -7.94 -11.87
N ILE A 9 -40.69 -8.76 -11.26
CA ILE A 9 -39.24 -8.60 -11.38
C ILE A 9 -38.74 -9.39 -12.59
N ASN A 10 -38.27 -8.69 -13.62
CA ASN A 10 -37.63 -9.30 -14.78
C ASN A 10 -36.26 -9.94 -14.40
N LYS A 11 -35.71 -10.78 -15.28
CA LYS A 11 -34.47 -11.51 -15.00
C LYS A 11 -33.27 -10.59 -14.70
N GLU A 12 -33.22 -9.43 -15.36
CA GLU A 12 -32.15 -8.44 -15.19
C GLU A 12 -32.19 -7.80 -13.79
N LEU A 13 -33.36 -7.30 -13.38
CA LEU A 13 -33.55 -6.72 -12.06
C LEU A 13 -33.31 -7.76 -10.96
N LYS A 14 -33.72 -9.02 -11.19
CA LYS A 14 -33.42 -10.12 -10.26
C LYS A 14 -31.92 -10.38 -10.14
N ALA A 15 -31.17 -10.38 -11.24
CA ALA A 15 -29.72 -10.54 -11.22
C ALA A 15 -29.03 -9.38 -10.49
N MET A 16 -29.52 -8.15 -10.66
CA MET A 16 -29.02 -6.98 -9.95
C MET A 16 -29.26 -7.07 -8.44
N ILE A 17 -30.49 -7.40 -8.01
CA ILE A 17 -30.82 -7.59 -6.58
C ILE A 17 -29.93 -8.66 -5.95
N LEU A 18 -29.71 -9.78 -6.64
CA LEU A 18 -28.81 -10.83 -6.17
C LEU A 18 -27.37 -10.35 -6.05
N ALA A 19 -26.88 -9.55 -7.00
CA ALA A 19 -25.55 -8.97 -6.91
C ALA A 19 -25.43 -8.00 -5.71
N GLU A 20 -26.41 -7.12 -5.49
CA GLU A 20 -26.42 -6.22 -4.32
C GLU A 20 -26.43 -6.99 -3.00
N MET A 21 -27.28 -8.02 -2.89
CA MET A 21 -27.25 -8.91 -1.73
C MET A 21 -25.86 -9.54 -1.55
N GLY A 22 -25.23 -10.00 -2.65
CA GLY A 22 -23.87 -10.53 -2.60
C GLY A 22 -22.86 -9.53 -2.02
N PHE A 23 -22.98 -8.25 -2.38
CA PHE A 23 -22.12 -7.19 -1.83
C PHE A 23 -22.42 -6.91 -0.36
N ASP A 24 -23.69 -6.90 0.06
CA ASP A 24 -24.05 -6.79 1.49
C ASP A 24 -23.42 -7.92 2.31
N TYR A 25 -23.43 -9.15 1.78
CA TYR A 25 -22.79 -10.31 2.40
C TYR A 25 -21.26 -10.28 2.36
N LEU A 26 -20.68 -9.64 1.35
CA LEU A 26 -19.23 -9.46 1.22
C LEU A 26 -18.70 -8.41 2.21
N TYR A 27 -19.46 -7.36 2.48
CA TYR A 27 -19.10 -6.31 3.43
C TYR A 27 -19.41 -6.68 4.88
N SER A 28 -20.44 -7.51 5.11
CA SER A 28 -20.57 -8.23 6.37
C SER A 28 -19.51 -9.33 6.44
N LYS A 29 -18.97 -9.65 7.61
CA LYS A 29 -17.83 -10.59 7.76
C LYS A 29 -18.18 -12.06 7.43
N THR A 30 -19.27 -12.32 6.72
CA THR A 30 -19.85 -13.61 6.36
C THR A 30 -19.50 -13.96 4.90
N LYS A 31 -18.21 -14.24 4.66
CA LYS A 31 -17.62 -14.38 3.31
C LYS A 31 -18.19 -15.51 2.46
N ASP A 32 -18.73 -16.57 3.07
CA ASP A 32 -19.22 -17.75 2.37
C ASP A 32 -20.58 -17.49 1.68
N PHE A 33 -21.36 -16.52 2.17
CA PHE A 33 -22.69 -16.27 1.65
C PHE A 33 -22.70 -15.40 0.40
N GLY A 34 -21.76 -14.47 0.25
CA GLY A 34 -21.66 -13.61 -0.94
C GLY A 34 -21.45 -14.41 -2.23
N GLU A 35 -20.63 -15.47 -2.18
CA GLU A 35 -20.33 -16.34 -3.32
C GLU A 35 -21.60 -16.95 -3.94
N HIS A 36 -22.54 -17.38 -3.10
CA HIS A 36 -23.80 -17.97 -3.53
C HIS A 36 -24.65 -16.98 -4.33
N PHE A 37 -24.82 -15.75 -3.82
CA PHE A 37 -25.64 -14.73 -4.46
C PHE A 37 -25.05 -14.25 -5.79
N PHE A 38 -23.73 -14.05 -5.85
CA PHE A 38 -23.07 -13.71 -7.10
C PHE A 38 -23.18 -14.85 -8.13
N SER A 39 -23.06 -16.10 -7.70
CA SER A 39 -23.22 -17.26 -8.60
C SER A 39 -24.64 -17.32 -9.19
N GLN A 40 -25.67 -17.15 -8.36
CA GLN A 40 -27.06 -17.06 -8.83
C GLN A 40 -27.31 -15.88 -9.77
N SER A 41 -26.70 -14.72 -9.49
CA SER A 41 -26.75 -13.56 -10.39
C SER A 41 -26.16 -13.90 -11.77
N LEU A 42 -25.03 -14.59 -11.80
CA LEU A 42 -24.35 -14.99 -13.04
C LEU A 42 -25.05 -16.13 -13.78
N GLU A 43 -25.83 -16.97 -13.11
CA GLU A 43 -26.72 -17.94 -13.75
C GLU A 43 -27.82 -17.24 -14.56
N LEU A 44 -28.39 -16.16 -14.02
CA LEU A 44 -29.36 -15.32 -14.71
C LEU A 44 -28.73 -14.46 -15.81
N GLN A 45 -27.55 -13.90 -15.54
CA GLN A 45 -26.84 -13.01 -16.45
C GLN A 45 -25.32 -13.27 -16.43
N ARG A 46 -24.87 -14.19 -17.28
CA ARG A 46 -23.46 -14.63 -17.37
C ARG A 46 -22.44 -13.52 -17.64
N LYS A 47 -22.89 -12.40 -18.21
CA LYS A 47 -22.05 -11.24 -18.58
C LYS A 47 -22.16 -10.08 -17.59
N ASN A 48 -22.77 -10.29 -16.42
CA ASN A 48 -22.90 -9.26 -15.41
C ASN A 48 -21.52 -8.94 -14.79
N ALA A 49 -20.89 -7.86 -15.24
CA ALA A 49 -19.58 -7.42 -14.76
C ALA A 49 -19.58 -7.08 -13.26
N TYR A 50 -20.68 -6.54 -12.74
CA TYR A 50 -20.83 -6.21 -11.32
C TYR A 50 -20.83 -7.47 -10.44
N ALA A 51 -21.56 -8.51 -10.84
CA ALA A 51 -21.54 -9.80 -10.16
C ALA A 51 -20.20 -10.54 -10.31
N LEU A 52 -19.53 -10.43 -11.46
CA LEU A 52 -18.18 -10.98 -11.67
C LEU A 52 -17.15 -10.30 -10.74
N GLU A 53 -17.24 -8.98 -10.56
CA GLU A 53 -16.40 -8.23 -9.63
C GLU A 53 -16.61 -8.73 -8.19
N GLY A 54 -17.86 -8.81 -7.74
CA GLY A 54 -18.18 -9.32 -6.40
C GLY A 54 -17.68 -10.75 -6.16
N LEU A 55 -17.89 -11.64 -7.15
CA LEU A 55 -17.42 -13.02 -7.07
C LEU A 55 -15.89 -13.12 -7.04
N TYR A 56 -15.19 -12.29 -7.83
CA TYR A 56 -13.74 -12.17 -7.78
C TYR A 56 -13.27 -11.76 -6.38
N GLN A 57 -13.89 -10.74 -5.78
CA GLN A 57 -13.55 -10.27 -4.45
C GLN A 57 -13.82 -11.35 -3.38
N CYS A 58 -14.93 -12.08 -3.46
CA CYS A 58 -15.19 -13.24 -2.59
C CYS A 58 -14.05 -14.27 -2.67
N PHE A 59 -13.70 -14.73 -3.87
CA PHE A 59 -12.64 -15.73 -4.03
C PHE A 59 -11.29 -15.24 -3.53
N ARG A 60 -10.94 -13.97 -3.80
CA ARG A 60 -9.71 -13.37 -3.30
C ARG A 60 -9.67 -13.30 -1.78
N GLN A 61 -10.74 -12.84 -1.13
CA GLN A 61 -10.82 -12.74 0.33
C GLN A 61 -10.84 -14.11 1.05
N GLN A 62 -11.31 -15.15 0.36
CA GLN A 62 -11.27 -16.54 0.80
C GLN A 62 -9.95 -17.24 0.44
N LYS A 63 -8.99 -16.54 -0.17
CA LYS A 63 -7.70 -17.08 -0.67
C LYS A 63 -7.85 -18.19 -1.73
N LYS A 64 -9.02 -18.29 -2.37
CA LYS A 64 -9.30 -19.17 -3.52
C LYS A 64 -8.70 -18.56 -4.80
N TYR A 65 -7.38 -18.36 -4.83
CA TYR A 65 -6.69 -17.61 -5.89
C TYR A 65 -6.87 -18.17 -7.31
N PRO A 66 -6.90 -19.50 -7.56
CA PRO A 66 -7.18 -20.04 -8.89
C PRO A 66 -8.56 -19.66 -9.41
N GLN A 67 -9.59 -19.70 -8.55
CA GLN A 67 -10.93 -19.26 -8.88
C GLN A 67 -10.97 -17.74 -9.11
N ALA A 68 -10.31 -16.96 -8.25
CA ALA A 68 -10.20 -15.51 -8.39
C ALA A 68 -9.58 -15.11 -9.74
N LEU A 69 -8.48 -15.73 -10.15
CA LEU A 69 -7.84 -15.50 -11.45
C LEU A 69 -8.76 -15.82 -12.63
N ASN A 70 -9.51 -16.92 -12.55
CA ASN A 70 -10.45 -17.30 -13.61
C ASN A 70 -11.60 -16.29 -13.71
N THR A 71 -12.16 -15.87 -12.58
CA THR A 71 -13.21 -14.85 -12.55
C THR A 71 -12.71 -13.51 -13.05
N LEU A 72 -11.50 -13.09 -12.65
CA LEU A 72 -10.88 -11.85 -13.12
C LEU A 72 -10.62 -11.88 -14.64
N LYS A 73 -10.17 -13.01 -15.20
CA LYS A 73 -10.04 -13.17 -16.66
C LYS A 73 -11.36 -12.97 -17.41
N LYS A 74 -12.49 -13.41 -16.82
CA LYS A 74 -13.82 -13.20 -17.40
C LYS A 74 -14.24 -11.74 -17.29
N LEU A 75 -13.98 -11.11 -16.14
CA LEU A 75 -14.29 -9.72 -15.86
C LEU A 75 -13.57 -8.76 -16.82
N LEU A 76 -12.28 -8.98 -17.10
CA LEU A 76 -11.50 -8.13 -18.02
C LEU A 76 -12.06 -8.04 -19.45
N ARG A 77 -12.91 -9.00 -19.87
CA ARG A 77 -13.58 -8.90 -21.18
C ARG A 77 -14.55 -7.73 -21.25
N PHE A 78 -14.97 -7.21 -20.10
CA PHE A 78 -15.91 -6.10 -19.96
C PHE A 78 -15.25 -4.86 -19.34
N THR A 79 -14.24 -5.04 -18.48
CA THR A 79 -13.50 -3.96 -17.83
C THR A 79 -11.98 -4.12 -18.05
N PRO A 80 -11.46 -3.80 -19.26
CA PRO A 80 -10.05 -3.99 -19.59
C PRO A 80 -9.09 -3.11 -18.75
N ASP A 81 -9.60 -2.02 -18.20
CA ASP A 81 -8.92 -1.08 -17.31
C ASP A 81 -8.47 -1.73 -15.99
N LYS A 82 -9.13 -2.80 -15.55
CA LYS A 82 -8.82 -3.49 -14.29
C LYS A 82 -7.66 -4.49 -14.39
N ARG A 83 -6.82 -4.39 -15.42
CA ARG A 83 -5.75 -5.35 -15.70
C ARG A 83 -4.72 -5.44 -14.56
N ASP A 84 -4.52 -4.35 -13.84
CA ASP A 84 -3.60 -4.29 -12.69
C ASP A 84 -4.04 -5.16 -11.51
N GLN A 85 -5.31 -5.56 -11.44
CA GLN A 85 -5.78 -6.49 -10.41
C GLN A 85 -5.09 -7.87 -10.50
N PHE A 86 -4.54 -8.25 -11.66
CA PHE A 86 -3.69 -9.44 -11.76
C PHE A 86 -2.43 -9.32 -10.89
N ASN A 87 -1.79 -8.15 -10.88
CA ASN A 87 -0.58 -7.92 -10.09
C ASN A 87 -0.87 -8.11 -8.60
N VAL A 88 -2.05 -7.70 -8.14
CA VAL A 88 -2.51 -7.90 -6.75
C VAL A 88 -2.64 -9.38 -6.42
N ILE A 89 -3.33 -10.17 -7.24
CA ILE A 89 -3.50 -11.61 -6.97
C ILE A 89 -2.15 -12.33 -7.01
N TYR A 90 -1.30 -12.01 -7.98
CA TYR A 90 0.02 -12.63 -8.07
C TYR A 90 0.89 -12.29 -6.87
N ALA A 91 0.91 -11.03 -6.42
CA ALA A 91 1.62 -10.62 -5.22
C ALA A 91 1.12 -11.37 -3.97
N GLU A 92 -0.21 -11.54 -3.82
CA GLU A 92 -0.79 -12.29 -2.72
C GLU A 92 -0.39 -13.77 -2.73
N MET A 93 -0.31 -14.41 -3.91
CA MET A 93 0.19 -15.78 -4.02
C MET A 93 1.68 -15.89 -3.72
N VAL A 94 2.50 -14.92 -4.13
CA VAL A 94 3.93 -14.86 -3.76
C VAL A 94 4.06 -14.81 -2.24
N MET A 95 3.34 -13.89 -1.59
CA MET A 95 3.36 -13.76 -0.14
C MET A 95 2.86 -15.00 0.59
N LEU A 96 1.79 -15.65 0.09
CA LEU A 96 1.28 -16.89 0.67
C LEU A 96 2.38 -17.96 0.70
N HIS A 97 3.03 -18.21 -0.43
CA HIS A 97 4.06 -19.25 -0.50
C HIS A 97 5.34 -18.88 0.26
N LEU A 98 5.71 -17.60 0.32
CA LEU A 98 6.78 -17.15 1.20
C LEU A 98 6.47 -17.43 2.68
N GLN A 99 5.22 -17.24 3.12
CA GLN A 99 4.80 -17.56 4.50
C GLN A 99 4.81 -19.06 4.78
N GLU A 100 4.56 -19.89 3.76
CA GLU A 100 4.64 -21.36 3.83
C GLU A 100 6.09 -21.87 3.75
N GLY A 101 7.07 -21.00 3.44
CA GLY A 101 8.46 -21.38 3.19
C GLY A 101 8.70 -22.03 1.81
N ASP A 102 7.69 -22.06 0.94
CA ASP A 102 7.80 -22.60 -0.42
C ASP A 102 8.34 -21.54 -1.39
N LEU A 103 9.66 -21.33 -1.31
CA LEU A 103 10.36 -20.37 -2.15
C LEU A 103 10.23 -20.68 -3.65
N VAL A 104 10.15 -21.96 -4.03
CA VAL A 104 10.05 -22.39 -5.42
C VAL A 104 8.72 -21.94 -6.03
N GLN A 105 7.61 -22.14 -5.33
CA GLN A 105 6.32 -21.64 -5.81
C GLN A 105 6.26 -20.12 -5.78
N ALA A 106 6.81 -19.48 -4.75
CA ALA A 106 6.86 -18.02 -4.67
C ALA A 106 7.56 -17.41 -5.91
N GLN A 107 8.75 -17.92 -6.28
CA GLN A 107 9.46 -17.50 -7.50
C GLN A 107 8.65 -17.76 -8.77
N LYS A 108 8.00 -18.92 -8.87
CA LYS A 108 7.17 -19.28 -10.03
C LYS A 108 6.01 -18.30 -10.23
N TRP A 109 5.33 -17.92 -9.15
CA TRP A 109 4.24 -16.94 -9.22
C TRP A 109 4.73 -15.53 -9.49
N TYR A 110 5.85 -15.13 -8.90
CA TYR A 110 6.48 -13.85 -9.19
C TYR A 110 6.86 -13.72 -10.66
N LYS A 111 7.43 -14.77 -11.26
CA LYS A 111 7.74 -14.80 -12.70
C LYS A 111 6.50 -14.65 -13.59
N LYS A 112 5.35 -15.17 -13.18
CA LYS A 112 4.07 -14.94 -13.88
C LYS A 112 3.57 -13.50 -13.68
N ALA A 113 3.80 -12.92 -12.52
CA ALA A 113 3.39 -11.57 -12.18
C ALA A 113 4.09 -10.55 -13.10
N THR A 114 5.40 -10.67 -13.26
CA THR A 114 6.21 -9.72 -14.04
C THR A 114 5.91 -9.75 -15.54
N GLN A 115 5.30 -10.83 -16.05
CA GLN A 115 4.77 -10.87 -17.43
C GLN A 115 3.58 -9.93 -17.63
N SER A 116 2.88 -9.57 -16.55
CA SER A 116 1.70 -8.70 -16.60
C SER A 116 2.06 -7.21 -16.56
N GLY A 117 3.31 -6.87 -16.27
CA GLY A 117 3.81 -5.49 -16.21
C GLY A 117 4.72 -5.24 -15.01
N LYS A 118 5.15 -3.99 -14.84
CA LYS A 118 5.88 -3.50 -13.67
C LYS A 118 4.94 -2.70 -12.78
N SER A 119 5.04 -2.87 -11.47
CA SER A 119 4.34 -2.04 -10.48
C SER A 119 5.14 -1.99 -9.18
N ALA A 120 4.91 -0.95 -8.37
CA ALA A 120 5.54 -0.82 -7.06
C ALA A 120 5.26 -2.03 -6.16
N LEU A 121 4.08 -2.65 -6.31
CA LEU A 121 3.70 -3.85 -5.57
C LEU A 121 4.57 -5.04 -5.96
N LEU A 122 4.77 -5.30 -7.25
CA LEU A 122 5.63 -6.39 -7.71
C LEU A 122 7.10 -6.16 -7.36
N ASP A 123 7.55 -4.91 -7.42
CA ASP A 123 8.88 -4.53 -6.97
C ASP A 123 9.09 -4.82 -5.47
N LEU A 124 8.06 -4.59 -4.64
CA LEU A 124 8.10 -4.98 -3.24
C LEU A 124 8.12 -6.51 -3.06
N MET A 125 7.39 -7.26 -3.90
CA MET A 125 7.46 -8.74 -3.88
C MET A 125 8.85 -9.26 -4.21
N TYR A 126 9.55 -8.61 -5.12
CA TYR A 126 10.94 -8.93 -5.42
C TYR A 126 11.84 -8.74 -4.20
N VAL A 127 11.70 -7.62 -3.49
CA VAL A 127 12.42 -7.36 -2.23
C VAL A 127 12.17 -8.50 -1.23
N GLN A 128 10.91 -8.92 -1.05
CA GLN A 128 10.58 -10.02 -0.14
C GLN A 128 11.21 -11.36 -0.55
N LEU A 129 11.26 -11.66 -1.85
CA LEU A 129 11.93 -12.85 -2.37
C LEU A 129 13.44 -12.79 -2.12
N CYS A 130 14.09 -11.66 -2.40
CA CYS A 130 15.51 -11.47 -2.12
C CYS A 130 15.83 -11.70 -0.63
N LEU A 131 15.00 -11.19 0.27
CA LEU A 131 15.16 -11.40 1.71
C LEU A 131 14.99 -12.88 2.10
N ALA A 132 13.99 -13.58 1.55
CA ALA A 132 13.79 -15.01 1.78
C ALA A 132 14.95 -15.87 1.24
N GLU A 133 15.64 -15.39 0.20
CA GLU A 133 16.82 -16.00 -0.39
C GLU A 133 18.14 -15.62 0.31
N ASN A 134 18.09 -14.82 1.38
CA ASN A 134 19.25 -14.21 2.03
C ASN A 134 20.10 -13.31 1.10
N LYS A 135 19.53 -12.80 0.01
CA LYS A 135 20.13 -11.84 -0.91
C LYS A 135 19.82 -10.41 -0.45
N THR A 136 20.35 -10.05 0.72
CA THR A 136 20.09 -8.74 1.35
C THR A 136 20.60 -7.57 0.51
N ALA A 137 21.73 -7.72 -0.18
CA ALA A 137 22.26 -6.68 -1.08
C ALA A 137 21.27 -6.33 -2.22
N ASP A 138 20.73 -7.34 -2.90
CA ASP A 138 19.75 -7.15 -3.97
C ASP A 138 18.46 -6.47 -3.46
N ALA A 139 18.04 -6.82 -2.24
CA ALA A 139 16.89 -6.21 -1.58
C ALA A 139 17.13 -4.72 -1.29
N VAL A 140 18.31 -4.36 -0.79
CA VAL A 140 18.73 -2.98 -0.51
C VAL A 140 18.80 -2.17 -1.81
N ASP A 141 19.41 -2.70 -2.86
CA ASP A 141 19.51 -2.02 -4.15
C ASP A 141 18.12 -1.78 -4.75
N LYS A 142 17.23 -2.77 -4.68
CA LYS A 142 15.87 -2.61 -5.17
C LYS A 142 15.09 -1.57 -4.36
N LEU A 143 15.15 -1.62 -3.02
CA LEU A 143 14.50 -0.62 -2.16
C LEU A 143 15.00 0.79 -2.46
N THR A 144 16.31 0.94 -2.65
CA THR A 144 16.94 2.22 -3.02
C THR A 144 16.39 2.77 -4.34
N ALA A 145 16.29 1.92 -5.37
CA ALA A 145 15.70 2.30 -6.63
C ALA A 145 14.21 2.69 -6.48
N MET A 146 13.45 1.95 -5.67
CA MET A 146 12.04 2.24 -5.42
C MET A 146 11.83 3.59 -4.71
N ILE A 147 12.71 3.99 -3.78
CA ILE A 147 12.65 5.29 -3.10
C ILE A 147 12.71 6.44 -4.12
N MET A 148 13.50 6.29 -5.18
CA MET A 148 13.62 7.31 -6.22
C MET A 148 12.49 7.25 -7.25
N GLN A 149 11.98 6.06 -7.53
CA GLN A 149 10.94 5.86 -8.55
C GLN A 149 9.53 6.17 -8.03
N TYR A 150 9.26 5.93 -6.75
CA TYR A 150 7.92 5.98 -6.16
C TYR A 150 7.88 6.96 -4.98
N THR A 151 8.14 8.25 -5.25
CA THR A 151 8.25 9.33 -4.25
C THR A 151 7.08 9.35 -3.25
N GLN A 152 5.86 9.03 -3.69
CA GLN A 152 4.67 8.97 -2.82
C GLN A 152 4.73 7.86 -1.76
N HIS A 153 5.47 6.77 -2.00
CA HIS A 153 5.64 5.65 -1.08
C HIS A 153 6.99 5.69 -0.34
N SER A 154 7.86 6.65 -0.65
CA SER A 154 9.23 6.68 -0.13
C SER A 154 9.33 6.79 1.39
N ALA A 155 8.33 7.37 2.07
CA ALA A 155 8.27 7.34 3.54
C ALA A 155 8.31 5.91 4.08
N PHE A 156 7.47 5.05 3.52
CA PHE A 156 7.40 3.64 3.87
C PHE A 156 8.68 2.91 3.45
N LEU A 157 9.15 3.14 2.22
CA LEU A 157 10.32 2.44 1.67
C LEU A 157 11.60 2.78 2.45
N ILE A 158 11.80 4.03 2.85
CA ILE A 158 12.94 4.45 3.68
C ILE A 158 12.89 3.79 5.06
N HIS A 159 11.71 3.66 5.68
CA HIS A 159 11.57 2.94 6.94
C HIS A 159 11.94 1.46 6.78
N LYS A 160 11.58 0.83 5.66
CA LYS A 160 11.96 -0.57 5.41
C LYS A 160 13.44 -0.74 5.16
N LEU A 161 14.05 0.23 4.47
CA LEU A 161 15.50 0.28 4.32
C LEU A 161 16.21 0.48 5.67
N GLU A 162 15.69 1.36 6.53
CA GLU A 162 16.20 1.58 7.90
C GLU A 162 16.13 0.29 8.71
N ASP A 163 14.96 -0.36 8.80
CA ASP A 163 14.76 -1.63 9.50
C ASP A 163 15.81 -2.67 9.05
N LEU A 164 15.94 -2.87 7.73
CA LEU A 164 16.81 -3.89 7.14
C LEU A 164 18.30 -3.65 7.44
N LEU A 165 18.78 -2.41 7.28
CA LEU A 165 20.19 -2.08 7.50
C LEU A 165 20.53 -1.99 8.99
N PHE A 166 19.57 -1.62 9.84
CA PHE A 166 19.81 -1.52 11.28
C PHE A 166 19.82 -2.90 11.93
N GLU A 167 18.97 -3.83 11.49
CA GLU A 167 19.01 -5.24 11.94
C GLU A 167 20.34 -5.92 11.59
N THR A 168 21.02 -5.45 10.54
CA THR A 168 22.33 -5.96 10.09
C THR A 168 23.52 -5.11 10.55
N ASN A 169 23.29 -4.10 11.40
CA ASN A 169 24.29 -3.13 11.89
C ASN A 169 25.02 -2.33 10.79
N GLN A 170 24.41 -2.15 9.62
CA GLN A 170 24.96 -1.46 8.46
C GLN A 170 24.54 0.03 8.44
N TYR A 171 24.78 0.74 9.54
CA TYR A 171 24.33 2.13 9.72
C TYR A 171 24.98 3.11 8.72
N ASP A 172 26.28 2.95 8.44
CA ASP A 172 27.01 3.80 7.50
C ASP A 172 26.48 3.67 6.08
N GLN A 173 26.12 2.45 5.68
CA GLN A 173 25.53 2.18 4.37
C GLN A 173 24.17 2.86 4.22
N TYR A 174 23.34 2.84 5.27
CA TYR A 174 22.05 3.54 5.26
C TYR A 174 22.24 5.05 4.97
N PHE A 175 23.20 5.67 5.64
CA PHE A 175 23.52 7.08 5.43
C PHE A 175 24.08 7.37 4.03
N GLN A 176 24.97 6.52 3.51
CA GLN A 176 25.51 6.65 2.17
C GLN A 176 24.41 6.55 1.10
N ILE A 177 23.47 5.62 1.27
CA ILE A 177 22.32 5.46 0.37
C ILE A 177 21.46 6.73 0.39
N LEU A 178 21.07 7.23 1.57
CA LEU A 178 20.26 8.44 1.67
C LEU A 178 20.97 9.66 1.08
N THR A 179 22.29 9.77 1.28
CA THR A 179 23.09 10.86 0.70
C THR A 179 23.10 10.78 -0.83
N ARG A 180 23.25 9.57 -1.40
CA ARG A 180 23.16 9.35 -2.85
C ARG A 180 21.76 9.68 -3.38
N CYS A 181 20.70 9.27 -2.70
CA CYS A 181 19.33 9.62 -3.06
C CYS A 181 19.11 11.14 -3.05
N HIS A 182 19.63 11.84 -2.04
CA HIS A 182 19.58 13.30 -1.95
C HIS A 182 20.35 13.97 -3.11
N GLN A 183 21.54 13.47 -3.45
CA GLN A 183 22.29 13.99 -4.60
C GLN A 183 21.54 13.84 -5.93
N GLN A 184 20.76 12.76 -6.09
CA GLN A 184 19.94 12.52 -7.28
C GLN A 184 18.66 13.37 -7.28
N ASN A 185 18.05 13.60 -6.13
CA ASN A 185 16.87 14.46 -5.98
C ASN A 185 16.95 15.24 -4.67
N GLN A 186 17.49 16.46 -4.76
CA GLN A 186 17.67 17.33 -3.60
C GLN A 186 16.33 17.73 -2.96
N ASN A 187 15.26 17.75 -3.74
CA ASN A 187 13.93 18.15 -3.29
C ASN A 187 13.14 16.99 -2.67
N HIS A 188 13.73 15.78 -2.54
CA HIS A 188 12.99 14.62 -2.07
C HIS A 188 12.62 14.75 -0.57
N PRO A 189 11.31 14.85 -0.19
CA PRO A 189 10.88 15.15 1.18
C PRO A 189 11.41 14.15 2.21
N TYR A 190 11.15 12.87 1.95
CA TYR A 190 11.37 11.83 2.94
C TYR A 190 12.85 11.47 3.09
N VAL A 191 13.65 11.61 2.04
CA VAL A 191 15.10 11.48 2.10
C VAL A 191 15.69 12.61 2.94
N ASN A 192 15.29 13.86 2.70
CA ASN A 192 15.76 14.99 3.50
C ASN A 192 15.34 14.86 4.96
N HIS A 193 14.12 14.42 5.21
CA HIS A 193 13.64 14.14 6.56
C HIS A 193 14.46 13.04 7.27
N ALA A 194 14.77 11.95 6.56
CA ALA A 194 15.59 10.86 7.11
C ALA A 194 17.03 11.30 7.40
N LEU A 195 17.64 12.10 6.51
CA LEU A 195 18.94 12.72 6.75
C LEU A 195 18.91 13.67 7.95
N ALA A 196 17.85 14.45 8.13
CA ALA A 196 17.67 15.33 9.29
C ALA A 196 17.71 14.52 10.60
N LYS A 197 16.94 13.44 10.69
CA LYS A 197 16.92 12.53 11.84
C LYS A 197 18.29 11.89 12.10
N TYR A 198 19.01 11.52 11.05
CA TYR A 198 20.37 10.99 11.18
C TYR A 198 21.33 12.02 11.77
N TYR A 199 21.31 13.26 11.27
CA TYR A 199 22.14 14.34 11.78
C TYR A 199 21.77 14.72 13.22
N GLU A 200 20.48 14.66 13.59
CA GLU A 200 20.07 14.85 14.98
C GLU A 200 20.68 13.76 15.89
N LYS A 201 20.53 12.49 15.52
CA LYS A 201 21.08 11.36 16.30
C LYS A 201 22.61 11.41 16.41
N THR A 202 23.30 11.93 15.40
CA THR A 202 24.76 12.08 15.40
C THR A 202 25.26 13.42 15.96
N SER A 203 24.38 14.19 16.63
CA SER A 203 24.70 15.49 17.26
C SER A 203 25.23 16.56 16.29
N GLN A 204 24.97 16.42 14.98
CA GLN A 204 25.26 17.43 13.96
C GLN A 204 24.07 18.40 13.82
N HIS A 205 23.78 19.14 14.90
CA HIS A 205 22.56 19.93 15.04
C HIS A 205 22.35 20.99 13.93
N ASP A 206 23.43 21.65 13.47
CA ASP A 206 23.31 22.64 12.39
C ASP A 206 22.85 22.03 11.07
N LYS A 207 23.37 20.84 10.72
CA LYS A 207 22.94 20.11 9.53
C LYS A 207 21.53 19.58 9.72
N ALA A 208 21.21 19.02 10.89
CA ALA A 208 19.86 18.55 11.20
C ALA A 208 18.83 19.67 11.00
N LYS A 209 19.11 20.86 11.54
CA LYS A 209 18.30 22.07 11.36
C LYS A 209 18.08 22.38 9.88
N GLN A 210 19.16 22.45 9.08
CA GLN A 210 19.07 22.75 7.64
C GLN A 210 18.14 21.76 6.92
N PHE A 211 18.31 20.46 7.16
CA PHE A 211 17.49 19.43 6.51
C PHE A 211 16.03 19.43 7.00
N TYR A 212 15.75 19.69 8.28
CA TYR A 212 14.39 19.83 8.80
C TYR A 212 13.65 21.05 8.22
N VAL A 213 14.32 22.21 8.16
CA VAL A 213 13.76 23.41 7.53
C VAL A 213 13.44 23.12 6.07
N TYR A 214 14.39 22.55 5.35
CA TYR A 214 14.25 22.29 3.92
C TYR A 214 13.12 21.29 3.63
N ALA A 215 13.06 20.17 4.35
CA ALA A 215 12.01 19.17 4.19
C ALA A 215 10.61 19.74 4.49
N SER A 216 10.51 20.62 5.50
CA SER A 216 9.26 21.28 5.88
C SER A 216 8.80 22.33 4.87
N GLN A 217 9.71 23.12 4.31
CA GLN A 217 9.38 24.14 3.31
C GLN A 217 8.88 23.54 1.99
N GLN A 218 9.50 22.45 1.53
CA GLN A 218 9.09 21.79 0.29
C GLN A 218 7.76 21.04 0.45
N HIS A 219 7.43 20.59 1.66
CA HIS A 219 6.24 19.78 1.93
C HIS A 219 5.52 20.20 3.22
N PRO A 220 4.97 21.43 3.26
CA PRO A 220 4.41 22.01 4.49
C PRO A 220 3.18 21.25 5.02
N SER A 221 2.49 20.47 4.18
CA SER A 221 1.35 19.64 4.59
C SER A 221 1.72 18.24 5.10
N ASN A 222 3.03 17.93 5.19
CA ASN A 222 3.49 16.64 5.69
C ASN A 222 3.56 16.60 7.23
N LEU A 223 2.50 16.07 7.84
CA LEU A 223 2.35 15.90 9.28
C LEU A 223 3.55 15.27 9.98
N GLN A 224 4.18 14.25 9.40
CA GLN A 224 5.30 13.56 10.07
C GLN A 224 6.55 14.43 10.09
N ILE A 225 6.91 15.02 8.94
CA ILE A 225 8.05 15.94 8.83
C ILE A 225 7.84 17.14 9.75
N PHE A 226 6.61 17.67 9.81
CA PHE A 226 6.27 18.77 10.70
C PHE A 226 6.47 18.40 12.17
N LYS A 227 5.87 17.28 12.63
CA LYS A 227 5.98 16.83 14.03
C LYS A 227 7.44 16.66 14.45
N ASP A 228 8.23 15.99 13.63
CA ASP A 228 9.64 15.71 13.94
C ASP A 228 10.47 17.02 13.92
N SER A 229 10.19 17.93 12.99
CA SER A 229 10.87 19.25 12.93
C SER A 229 10.53 20.12 14.15
N VAL A 230 9.26 20.18 14.56
CA VAL A 230 8.85 20.95 15.75
C VAL A 230 9.46 20.37 17.02
N ALA A 231 9.48 19.04 17.16
CA ALA A 231 10.12 18.37 18.28
C ALA A 231 11.62 18.71 18.37
N PHE A 232 12.31 18.73 17.22
CA PHE A 232 13.70 19.14 17.13
C PHE A 232 13.91 20.61 17.57
N PHE A 233 13.16 21.56 17.00
CA PHE A 233 13.33 22.99 17.34
C PHE A 233 13.00 23.30 18.80
N HIS A 234 11.94 22.70 19.34
CA HIS A 234 11.57 22.85 20.74
C HIS A 234 12.69 22.36 21.68
N LYS A 235 13.25 21.19 21.40
CA LYS A 235 14.36 20.60 22.17
C LYS A 235 15.61 21.47 22.17
N HIS A 236 15.87 22.20 21.07
CA HIS A 236 17.04 23.05 20.91
C HIS A 236 16.79 24.55 21.20
N GLN A 237 15.63 24.90 21.77
CA GLN A 237 15.23 26.27 22.11
C GLN A 237 15.27 27.25 20.94
N ASP A 238 15.12 26.73 19.72
CA ASP A 238 15.20 27.50 18.47
C ASP A 238 13.79 27.88 18.00
N VAL A 239 13.17 28.77 18.75
CA VAL A 239 11.75 29.17 18.57
C VAL A 239 11.57 30.12 17.38
N ASN A 240 12.66 30.67 16.83
CA ASN A 240 12.62 31.66 15.76
C ASN A 240 12.49 31.07 14.34
N THR A 241 12.47 29.74 14.19
CA THR A 241 12.24 29.06 12.90
C THR A 241 10.80 28.55 12.71
N LEU A 242 9.86 29.16 13.43
CA LEU A 242 8.41 28.90 13.39
C LEU A 242 7.57 29.58 12.27
N PRO A 243 8.09 30.05 11.10
CA PRO A 243 7.23 30.30 9.93
C PRO A 243 6.47 29.05 9.43
N THR A 244 6.70 27.89 10.05
CA THR A 244 6.09 26.59 9.77
C THR A 244 4.74 26.38 10.44
N ILE A 245 4.41 27.06 11.55
CA ILE A 245 3.15 26.77 12.26
C ILE A 245 1.94 27.32 11.50
N GLU A 246 1.96 28.56 11.01
CA GLU A 246 0.80 29.14 10.30
C GLU A 246 0.55 28.46 8.93
N ASN A 247 1.62 28.13 8.20
CA ASN A 247 1.56 27.35 6.96
C ASN A 247 1.10 25.90 7.19
N PHE A 248 1.42 25.33 8.36
CA PHE A 248 0.97 23.99 8.72
C PHE A 248 -0.47 24.00 9.23
N LEU A 249 -0.86 24.93 10.10
CA LEU A 249 -2.23 25.10 10.59
C LEU A 249 -3.22 25.32 9.44
N SER A 250 -2.84 26.07 8.40
CA SER A 250 -3.65 26.20 7.18
C SER A 250 -3.74 24.92 6.34
N SER A 251 -2.81 23.97 6.53
CA SER A 251 -2.83 22.63 5.92
C SER A 251 -3.53 21.57 6.77
N ILE A 252 -3.77 21.83 8.07
CA ILE A 252 -4.55 20.96 8.95
C ILE A 252 -6.02 21.39 8.91
N THR A 253 -6.71 20.99 7.86
CA THR A 253 -8.16 20.75 7.89
C THR A 253 -8.51 19.34 7.41
N ALA A 254 -7.51 18.45 7.28
CA ALA A 254 -7.71 17.08 6.83
C ALA A 254 -7.18 16.05 7.83
N ASN A 255 -8.10 15.21 8.34
CA ASN A 255 -7.75 13.95 8.98
C ASN A 255 -7.15 13.00 7.93
N LYS A 256 -6.02 12.37 8.24
CA LYS A 256 -5.37 11.40 7.35
C LYS A 256 -5.73 9.98 7.78
N THR A 257 -6.28 9.20 6.88
CA THR A 257 -6.48 7.76 7.06
C THR A 257 -5.70 7.01 6.00
N TYR A 258 -4.94 5.99 6.39
CA TYR A 258 -4.26 5.09 5.46
C TYR A 258 -5.19 3.93 5.15
N ALA A 259 -5.40 3.60 3.88
CA ALA A 259 -6.14 2.40 3.50
C ALA A 259 -5.18 1.34 2.98
N CYS A 260 -5.34 0.09 3.41
CA CYS A 260 -4.59 -1.01 2.82
C CYS A 260 -5.16 -1.33 1.43
N ASP A 261 -4.36 -1.24 0.37
CA ASP A 261 -4.83 -1.47 -1.00
C ASP A 261 -5.48 -2.84 -1.20
N SER A 262 -5.00 -3.84 -0.43
CA SER A 262 -5.50 -5.20 -0.54
C SER A 262 -6.88 -5.39 0.11
N CYS A 263 -7.10 -4.86 1.32
CA CYS A 263 -8.30 -5.17 2.12
C CYS A 263 -9.15 -3.95 2.51
N GLN A 264 -8.73 -2.75 2.12
CA GLN A 264 -9.39 -1.46 2.40
C GLN A 264 -9.55 -1.13 3.89
N GLU A 265 -8.91 -1.88 4.78
CA GLU A 265 -8.85 -1.56 6.21
C GLU A 265 -8.17 -0.19 6.39
N LYS A 266 -8.81 0.68 7.17
CA LYS A 266 -8.30 2.01 7.50
C LYS A 266 -7.41 1.98 8.75
N PHE A 267 -6.35 2.78 8.73
CA PHE A 267 -5.41 2.93 9.83
C PHE A 267 -5.06 4.41 10.04
N ASP A 268 -4.89 4.81 11.30
CA ASP A 268 -4.44 6.17 11.65
C ASP A 268 -2.92 6.37 11.42
N ARG A 269 -2.18 5.26 11.30
CA ARG A 269 -0.74 5.21 11.04
C ARG A 269 -0.40 4.00 10.17
N ILE A 270 0.64 4.08 9.35
CA ILE A 270 1.11 2.96 8.53
C ILE A 270 1.50 1.79 9.45
N PRO A 271 0.78 0.65 9.42
CA PRO A 271 1.08 -0.46 10.31
C PRO A 271 2.27 -1.29 9.78
N LYS A 272 3.03 -1.93 10.67
CA LYS A 272 4.16 -2.80 10.30
C LYS A 272 3.71 -3.93 9.36
N HIS A 273 2.53 -4.48 9.63
CA HIS A 273 1.79 -5.44 8.81
C HIS A 273 0.32 -5.06 8.86
N CYS A 274 -0.42 -5.29 7.79
CA CYS A 274 -1.87 -5.17 7.80
C CYS A 274 -2.48 -6.15 8.82
N LYS A 275 -3.17 -5.66 9.86
CA LYS A 275 -3.77 -6.51 10.91
C LYS A 275 -4.81 -7.52 10.36
N THR A 276 -5.49 -7.15 9.27
CA THR A 276 -6.58 -7.93 8.67
C THR A 276 -6.05 -8.95 7.66
N CYS A 277 -5.07 -8.55 6.85
CA CYS A 277 -4.54 -9.33 5.73
C CYS A 277 -3.16 -9.96 6.00
N LYS A 278 -2.54 -9.65 7.13
CA LYS A 278 -1.26 -10.18 7.64
C LYS A 278 -0.08 -10.10 6.64
N GLY A 279 -0.20 -9.30 5.58
CA GLY A 279 0.80 -9.11 4.54
C GLY A 279 1.36 -7.69 4.46
N TRP A 280 2.39 -7.53 3.63
CA TRP A 280 3.03 -6.25 3.26
C TRP A 280 2.35 -5.70 2.01
N ASN A 281 1.36 -4.83 2.19
CA ASN A 281 0.69 -4.15 1.07
C ASN A 281 1.13 -2.69 1.03
N LEU A 282 0.98 -2.07 -0.14
CA LEU A 282 1.07 -0.62 -0.27
C LEU A 282 -0.07 0.03 0.53
N PHE A 283 0.23 1.18 1.13
CA PHE A 283 -0.71 1.98 1.89
C PHE A 283 -0.81 3.35 1.24
N ASP A 284 -1.99 3.68 0.73
CA ASP A 284 -2.28 5.00 0.19
C ASP A 284 -2.73 5.97 1.29
N ILE A 285 -2.27 7.22 1.20
CA ILE A 285 -2.72 8.32 2.06
C ILE A 285 -4.07 8.80 1.54
N GLN A 286 -5.14 8.63 2.31
CA GLN A 286 -6.42 9.26 2.05
C GLN A 286 -6.58 10.51 2.93
N TYR A 287 -6.97 11.62 2.29
CA TYR A 287 -7.32 12.86 2.97
C TYR A 287 -8.83 12.89 3.18
N THR A 288 -9.28 12.96 4.42
CA THR A 288 -10.67 13.26 4.77
C THR A 288 -10.71 14.66 5.36
N PHE A 289 -11.35 15.59 4.65
CA PHE A 289 -11.65 16.91 5.19
C PHE A 289 -12.84 16.78 6.14
N ASN A 290 -12.75 17.37 7.33
CA ASN A 290 -13.93 17.53 8.17
C ASN A 290 -14.73 18.70 7.59
N ASP A 291 -15.99 18.45 7.22
CA ASP A 291 -16.98 19.50 7.02
C ASP A 291 -17.29 20.22 8.35
#